data_AF-A0A968DMG5-F1
#
_entry.id   AF-A0A968DMG5-F1
#
_cell.length_a   1.000
_cell.length_b   1.000
_cell.length_c   1.000
_cell.angle_alpha   90.00
_cell.angle_beta   90.00
_cell.angle_gamma   90.00
#
_symmetry.space_group_name_H-M   'P 1'
#
loop_
_entity.id
_entity.type
_entity.pdbx_description
1 polymer ?
#
loop_
_entity_poly.entity_id
_entity_poly.type
_entity_poly.pdbx_seq_one_letter_code
_entity_poly.pdbx_strand_id
1 'polypeptide(L)' 'PHQWLFPRMATIVHHGGAGTTAAALRAGVPSVIVPYFADQPFWARHVHQQGASPPPIPQAELDSNTL' A
#
# COMPACT_ATOMS: atom_id res chain seq x y z
N PRO A 1 14.28 6.71 3.86
CA PRO A 1 13.81 6.50 5.25
C PRO A 1 13.22 5.09 5.51
N HIS A 2 12.47 4.51 4.57
CA HIS A 2 11.73 3.25 4.79
C HIS A 2 12.58 2.00 5.05
N GLN A 3 13.84 1.97 4.57
CA GLN A 3 14.67 0.77 4.53
C GLN A 3 15.00 0.16 5.92
N TRP A 4 15.12 0.97 6.96
CA TRP A 4 15.40 0.46 8.32
C TRP A 4 14.14 0.00 9.05
N LEU A 5 12.98 0.59 8.71
CA LEU A 5 11.71 0.40 9.42
C LEU A 5 10.86 -0.71 8.79
N PHE A 6 10.65 -0.65 7.47
CA PHE A 6 9.67 -1.50 6.77
C PHE A 6 9.90 -3.00 6.98
N PRO A 7 11.14 -3.54 6.93
CA PRO A 7 11.37 -4.95 7.19
C PRO A 7 11.00 -5.44 8.59
N ARG A 8 10.68 -4.52 9.53
CA ARG A 8 10.30 -4.82 10.91
C ARG A 8 8.78 -4.72 11.13
N MET A 9 8.02 -4.30 10.13
CA MET A 9 6.57 -4.13 10.22
C MET A 9 5.85 -5.41 9.81
N ALA A 10 4.67 -5.65 10.39
CA ALA A 10 3.80 -6.74 9.97
C ALA A 10 3.00 -6.40 8.71
N THR A 11 2.59 -5.14 8.57
CA THR A 11 1.83 -4.57 7.45
C THR A 11 2.18 -3.10 7.31
N ILE A 12 2.05 -2.54 6.09
CA ILE A 12 2.27 -1.12 5.82
C ILE A 12 1.01 -0.52 5.20
N VAL A 13 0.37 0.41 5.90
CA VAL A 13 -0.75 1.20 5.36
C VAL A 13 -0.20 2.47 4.73
N HIS A 14 -0.48 2.72 3.45
CA HIS A 14 0.05 3.90 2.76
C HIS A 14 -0.81 4.37 1.58
N HIS A 15 -0.62 5.61 1.16
CA HIS A 15 -1.40 6.20 0.06
C HIS A 15 -1.10 5.66 -1.35
N GLY A 16 -0.02 4.89 -1.53
CA GLY A 16 0.27 4.22 -2.81
C GLY A 16 1.21 4.97 -3.74
N GLY A 17 1.95 5.97 -3.25
CA GLY A 17 2.99 6.63 -4.05
C GLY A 17 4.09 5.65 -4.46
N ALA A 18 4.55 5.74 -5.72
CA ALA A 18 5.48 4.79 -6.34
C ALA A 18 6.69 4.41 -5.47
N GLY A 19 7.34 5.40 -4.85
CA GLY A 19 8.52 5.18 -4.01
C GLY A 19 8.23 4.41 -2.71
N THR A 20 7.09 4.68 -2.07
CA THR A 20 6.65 3.98 -0.86
C THR A 20 6.20 2.56 -1.20
N THR A 21 5.39 2.40 -2.25
CA THR A 21 4.97 1.10 -2.77
C THR A 21 6.17 0.22 -3.10
N ALA A 22 7.15 0.74 -3.84
CA ALA A 22 8.36 0.01 -4.18
C ALA A 22 9.20 -0.33 -2.93
N ALA A 23 9.20 0.52 -1.91
CA ALA A 23 9.90 0.23 -0.65
C ALA A 23 9.21 -0.88 0.15
N ALA A 24 7.87 -0.88 0.21
CA ALA A 24 7.09 -1.91 0.88
C ALA A 24 7.27 -3.28 0.21
N LEU A 25 7.18 -3.32 -1.14
CA LEU A 25 7.44 -4.52 -1.93
C LEU A 25 8.86 -5.06 -1.72
N ARG A 26 9.88 -4.18 -1.72
CA ARG A 26 11.27 -4.59 -1.45
C ARG A 26 11.46 -5.14 -0.03
N ALA A 27 10.69 -4.67 0.94
CA ALA A 27 10.73 -5.18 2.31
C ALA A 27 10.03 -6.55 2.46
N GLY A 28 9.27 -6.99 1.44
CA GLY A 28 8.50 -8.24 1.50
C GLY A 28 7.33 -8.18 2.49
N VAL A 29 6.84 -6.98 2.78
CA VAL A 29 5.78 -6.77 3.78
C VAL A 29 4.44 -6.48 3.09
N PRO A 30 3.34 -7.14 3.50
CA PRO A 30 2.00 -6.86 2.98
C PRO A 30 1.64 -5.37 3.06
N SER A 31 1.03 -4.86 1.99
CA SER A 31 0.62 -3.45 1.92
C SER A 31 -0.89 -3.31 1.96
N VAL A 32 -1.41 -2.30 2.66
CA VAL A 32 -2.79 -1.82 2.52
C VAL A 32 -2.72 -0.45 1.87
N ILE A 33 -3.34 -0.29 0.71
CA ILE A 33 -3.16 0.91 -0.12
C ILE A 33 -4.46 1.72 -0.17
N VAL A 34 -4.37 2.97 0.27
CA VAL A 34 -5.47 3.95 0.31
C VAL A 34 -5.19 5.08 -0.69
N PRO A 35 -5.47 4.90 -1.99
CA PRO A 35 -5.11 5.89 -3.00
C PRO A 35 -5.94 7.17 -2.89
N TYR A 36 -5.28 8.32 -3.09
CA TYR A 36 -5.89 9.64 -3.15
C TYR A 36 -5.91 10.22 -4.57
N PHE A 37 -4.76 10.32 -5.26
CA PHE A 37 -4.66 10.99 -6.57
C PHE A 37 -3.45 10.54 -7.40
N ALA A 38 -3.35 11.05 -8.64
CA ALA A 38 -2.26 10.79 -9.59
C ALA A 38 -2.08 9.30 -9.93
N ASP A 39 -0.87 8.77 -9.76
CA ASP A 39 -0.50 7.40 -10.09
C ASP A 39 -0.85 6.38 -8.99
N GLN A 40 -1.35 6.85 -7.84
CA GLN A 40 -1.64 5.99 -6.70
C GLN A 40 -2.69 4.90 -7.00
N PRO A 41 -3.83 5.18 -7.69
CA PRO A 41 -4.78 4.13 -8.05
C PRO A 41 -4.19 3.09 -9.01
N PHE A 42 -3.24 3.49 -9.86
CA PHE A 42 -2.53 2.56 -10.74
C PHE A 42 -1.69 1.59 -9.92
N TRP A 43 -0.85 2.09 -9.02
CA TRP A 43 -0.01 1.24 -8.17
C TRP A 43 -0.85 0.37 -7.23
N ALA A 44 -1.92 0.92 -6.65
CA ALA A 44 -2.82 0.20 -5.77
C ALA A 44 -3.44 -1.02 -6.46
N ARG A 45 -3.97 -0.84 -7.68
CA ARG A 45 -4.49 -1.93 -8.51
C ARG A 45 -3.40 -2.93 -8.92
N HIS A 46 -2.24 -2.43 -9.33
CA HIS A 46 -1.15 -3.28 -9.78
C HIS A 46 -0.65 -4.20 -8.67
N VAL A 47 -0.42 -3.68 -7.46
CA VAL A 47 0.02 -4.46 -6.30
C VAL A 47 -1.03 -5.50 -5.90
N HIS A 48 -2.31 -5.12 -5.91
CA HIS A 48 -3.40 -6.07 -5.65
C HIS A 48 -3.43 -7.22 -6.67
N GLN A 49 -3.27 -6.91 -7.96
CA GLN A 49 -3.21 -7.92 -9.02
C GLN A 49 -2.03 -8.88 -8.87
N GLN A 50 -0.92 -8.43 -8.27
CA GLN A 50 0.23 -9.28 -7.94
C GLN A 50 0.06 -10.07 -6.63
N GLY A 51 -1.07 -9.91 -5.92
CA GLY A 51 -1.35 -10.61 -4.65
C GLY A 51 -0.58 -10.06 -3.45
N ALA A 52 0.04 -8.88 -3.57
CA ALA A 52 0.84 -8.26 -2.50
C ALA A 52 0.05 -7.25 -1.64
N SER A 53 -1.23 -7.06 -1.95
CA SER A 53 -2.19 -6.29 -1.15
C SER A 53 -3.61 -6.85 -1.28
N PRO A 54 -4.51 -6.61 -0.30
CA PRO A 54 -5.94 -6.72 -0.51
C PRO A 54 -6.41 -5.71 -1.58
N PRO A 55 -7.70 -5.75 -1.97
CA PRO A 55 -8.29 -4.71 -2.80
C PRO A 55 -8.01 -3.32 -2.20
N PRO A 56 -7.64 -2.33 -3.03
CA PRO A 56 -7.34 -1.00 -2.53
C PRO A 56 -8.58 -0.34 -1.97
N ILE A 57 -8.44 0.39 -0.86
CA ILE A 57 -9.54 1.06 -0.17
C ILE A 57 -9.59 2.51 -0.67
N PRO A 58 -10.60 2.93 -1.45
CA PRO A 58 -10.76 4.33 -1.81
C PRO A 58 -10.79 5.19 -0.55
N GLN A 59 -10.13 6.34 -0.53
CA GLN A 59 -10.07 7.12 0.72
C GLN A 59 -11.45 7.54 1.25
N ALA A 60 -12.43 7.78 0.36
CA ALA A 60 -13.80 8.09 0.74
C ALA A 60 -14.52 6.94 1.48
N GLU A 61 -13.99 5.72 1.39
CA GLU A 61 -14.54 4.49 1.97
C GLU A 61 -13.72 3.98 3.17
N LEU A 62 -12.66 4.70 3.57
CA LEU A 62 -11.83 4.29 4.70
C LEU A 62 -12.55 4.53 6.03
N ASP A 63 -12.82 3.45 6.75
CA ASP A 63 -13.37 3.45 8.11
C ASP A 63 -12.82 2.27 8.93
N SER A 64 -13.34 2.05 10.14
CA SER A 64 -12.88 0.99 11.03
C SER A 64 -13.28 -0.43 10.60
N ASN A 65 -14.19 -0.57 9.63
CA ASN A 65 -14.67 -1.85 9.10
C ASN A 65 -14.02 -2.19 7.76
N THR A 66 -13.53 -1.19 7.02
CA THR A 66 -12.88 -1.39 5.71
C THR A 66 -11.36 -1.54 5.79
N LEU A 67 -10.75 -1.18 6.92
CA LEU A 67 -9.31 -1.38 7.21
C LEU A 67 -9.01 -2.79 7.77
#